data_AF-A0AAX6HW64-F1
#
_entry.id   AF-A0AAX6HW64-F1
#
_cell.length_a   1.000
_cell.length_b   1.000
_cell.length_c   1.000
_cell.angle_alpha   90.00
_cell.angle_beta   90.00
_cell.angle_gamma   90.00
#
_symmetry.space_group_name_H-M   'P 1'
#
loop_
_entity.id
_entity.type
_entity.pdbx_description
1 polymer ?
#
loop_
_entity_poly.entity_id
_entity_poly.type
_entity_poly.pdbx_seq_one_letter_code
_entity_poly.pdbx_strand_id
1 'polypeptide(L)'
;MSKAYDRVSWRFLIKVLHKLGFNWTWIDLIYWGISNCWYSVTVNRCRGGFFRSGRGLRQGDPISPALFIIAHDALSRQISYLSLRRHIKSFSGRADELKISYLFYADDSLIFMNGDIDGVETLMQTFQNYTDISGQVINYSKSSLIISQKPHMSSQADTIAMATWFTKAALPITYLGVPLFRGRAKMDYFQVLINKFDKKLSGWKGRLLSFGGKIILIKSVLTSLPMHSLSMIKPPIKLLKRLDSIMANFLWNAKDKHRRHWIAWDKVCRTLDEGGLGVRSLVQIMHALHAKRCWDFITGESLWAQFMYRKYGDPRDAHYSTPTFSSPLWRNMTKVLPKVMPHLHWVIGRGHILIWGTNWCGLEIDKPHFSVITPTLVKLCDRRGLGQVWGGTWTSVTTCHRQLLPCWIPLFLARSPTRYVGLLITMENSPPGPIGSIIDTIIPPPLGDIISGTNMFLRG
;
A
#
# COMPACT_ATOMS: atom_id res chain seq x y z
N MET A 1 -15.68 -1.12 -3.61
CA MET A 1 -17.02 -0.58 -3.31
C MET A 1 -17.66 -0.04 -4.57
N SER A 2 -18.98 0.03 -4.65
CA SER A 2 -19.74 0.28 -5.88
C SER A 2 -20.18 1.72 -5.84
N LYS A 3 -19.71 2.56 -6.77
CA LYS A 3 -19.94 4.02 -6.69
C LYS A 3 -19.75 4.50 -5.25
N ALA A 4 -18.56 4.23 -4.73
CA ALA A 4 -18.31 4.14 -3.29
C ALA A 4 -18.80 5.38 -2.53
N TYR A 5 -18.59 6.56 -3.10
CA TYR A 5 -19.09 7.82 -2.60
C TYR A 5 -20.60 7.95 -2.77
N ASP A 6 -21.14 7.72 -3.96
CA ASP A 6 -22.53 7.99 -4.34
C ASP A 6 -23.58 7.15 -3.57
N ARG A 7 -23.18 6.04 -2.94
CA ARG A 7 -24.10 5.11 -2.27
C ARG A 7 -24.22 5.26 -0.76
N VAL A 8 -23.30 5.98 -0.12
CA VAL A 8 -23.28 6.11 1.34
C VAL A 8 -24.60 6.71 1.84
N SER A 9 -25.30 5.98 2.71
CA SER A 9 -26.49 6.48 3.39
C SER A 9 -26.10 7.59 4.38
N TRP A 10 -26.69 8.77 4.22
CA TRP A 10 -26.46 9.89 5.14
C TRP A 10 -26.91 9.54 6.57
N ARG A 11 -28.05 8.84 6.71
CA ARG A 11 -28.53 8.40 8.02
C ARG A 11 -27.52 7.50 8.71
N PHE A 12 -26.88 6.59 7.96
CA PHE A 12 -25.82 5.74 8.49
C PHE A 12 -24.60 6.55 8.92
N LEU A 13 -24.09 7.42 8.03
CA LEU A 13 -22.91 8.25 8.32
C LEU A 13 -23.10 9.11 9.57
N ILE A 14 -24.24 9.79 9.69
CA ILE A 14 -24.57 10.64 10.85
C ILE A 14 -24.60 9.84 12.14
N LYS A 15 -25.15 8.61 12.12
CA LYS A 15 -25.13 7.72 13.29
C LYS A 15 -23.73 7.25 13.66
N VAL A 16 -22.87 6.97 12.67
CA VAL A 16 -21.46 6.62 12.92
C VAL A 16 -20.73 7.81 13.56
N LEU A 17 -20.90 9.02 13.02
CA LEU A 17 -20.29 10.23 13.59
C LEU A 17 -20.75 10.46 15.04
N HIS A 18 -22.05 10.33 15.30
CA HIS A 18 -22.57 10.46 16.65
C HIS A 18 -21.97 9.43 17.61
N LYS A 19 -21.88 8.16 17.20
CA LYS A 19 -21.30 7.08 18.02
C LYS A 19 -19.80 7.21 18.23
N LEU A 20 -19.09 7.92 17.35
CA LEU A 20 -17.67 8.27 17.53
C LEU A 20 -17.45 9.48 18.44
N GLY A 21 -18.53 10.10 18.94
CA GLY A 21 -18.45 11.22 19.90
C GLY A 21 -18.25 12.58 19.24
N PHE A 22 -18.50 12.73 17.94
CA PHE A 22 -18.49 14.04 17.30
C PHE A 22 -19.60 14.93 17.86
N ASN A 23 -19.32 16.22 18.02
CA ASN A 23 -20.28 17.20 18.51
C ASN A 23 -21.46 17.34 17.54
N TRP A 24 -22.69 17.41 18.07
CA TRP A 24 -23.93 17.58 17.31
C TRP A 24 -23.92 18.76 16.34
N THR A 25 -23.43 19.93 16.74
CA THR A 25 -23.32 21.11 15.88
C THR A 25 -22.46 20.82 14.65
N TRP A 26 -21.36 20.07 14.82
CA TRP A 26 -20.50 19.69 13.70
C TRP A 26 -21.19 18.66 12.80
N ILE A 27 -21.86 17.67 13.39
CA ILE A 27 -22.64 16.66 12.66
C ILE A 27 -23.73 17.33 11.81
N ASP A 28 -24.43 18.33 12.35
CA ASP A 28 -25.44 19.09 11.61
C ASP A 28 -24.82 19.83 10.43
N LEU A 29 -23.68 20.51 10.61
CA LEU A 29 -22.97 21.17 9.51
C LEU A 29 -22.60 20.20 8.40
N ILE A 30 -22.12 19.00 8.75
CA ILE A 30 -21.85 17.94 7.77
C ILE A 30 -23.14 17.51 7.07
N TYR A 31 -24.22 17.29 7.82
CA TYR A 31 -25.51 16.91 7.25
C TYR A 31 -26.03 17.94 6.25
N TRP A 32 -25.98 19.23 6.60
CA TRP A 32 -26.35 20.33 5.70
C TRP A 32 -25.49 20.36 4.45
N GLY A 33 -24.17 20.17 4.59
CA GLY A 33 -23.23 20.14 3.47
C GLY A 33 -23.49 18.99 2.49
N ILE A 34 -23.75 17.78 2.98
CA ILE A 34 -23.97 16.61 2.12
C ILE A 34 -25.41 16.53 1.57
N SER A 35 -26.41 17.01 2.32
CA SER A 35 -27.83 16.87 1.94
C SER A 35 -28.31 17.94 0.97
N ASN A 36 -27.74 19.15 1.02
CA ASN A 36 -28.17 20.25 0.16
C ASN A 36 -27.45 20.28 -1.21
N CYS A 37 -27.24 19.11 -1.81
CA CYS A 37 -26.61 18.97 -3.11
C CYS A 37 -27.64 18.82 -4.23
N TRP A 38 -27.56 19.69 -5.23
CA TRP A 38 -28.35 19.64 -6.45
C TRP A 38 -27.48 19.25 -7.64
N TYR A 39 -27.98 18.33 -8.46
CA TYR A 39 -27.33 17.86 -9.68
C TYR A 39 -28.13 18.27 -10.91
N SER A 40 -27.44 18.42 -12.03
CA SER A 40 -28.02 18.59 -13.36
C SER A 40 -27.25 17.69 -14.33
N VAL A 41 -27.97 16.97 -15.19
CA VAL A 41 -27.36 16.15 -16.24
C VAL A 41 -27.25 16.99 -17.50
N THR A 42 -26.07 17.01 -18.11
CA THR A 42 -25.88 17.63 -19.42
C THR A 42 -26.12 16.58 -20.52
N VAL A 43 -27.15 16.76 -21.32
CA VAL A 43 -27.47 15.92 -22.49
C VAL A 43 -27.35 16.78 -23.73
N ASN A 44 -26.55 16.35 -24.71
CA ASN A 44 -26.28 17.11 -25.95
C ASN A 44 -25.80 18.56 -25.71
N ARG A 45 -24.97 18.78 -24.67
CA ARG A 45 -24.49 20.12 -24.23
C ARG A 45 -25.57 21.05 -23.65
N CYS A 46 -26.81 20.59 -23.56
CA CYS A 46 -27.87 21.28 -22.84
C CYS A 46 -27.96 20.74 -21.41
N ARG A 47 -27.97 21.64 -20.42
CA ARG A 47 -28.21 21.25 -19.02
C ARG A 47 -29.70 20.97 -18.85
N GLY A 48 -30.03 19.74 -18.48
CA GLY A 48 -31.37 19.40 -17.99
C GLY A 48 -31.64 20.03 -16.63
N GLY A 49 -32.89 19.99 -16.18
CA GLY A 49 -33.31 20.54 -14.88
C GLY A 49 -32.54 19.99 -13.67
N PHE A 50 -32.74 20.62 -12.52
CA PHE A 50 -32.07 20.24 -11.28
C PHE A 50 -32.84 19.16 -10.52
N PHE A 51 -32.12 18.21 -9.94
CA PHE A 51 -32.66 17.21 -9.02
C PHE A 51 -31.76 17.08 -7.79
N ARG A 52 -32.33 16.71 -6.64
CA ARG A 52 -31.60 16.56 -5.38
C ARG A 52 -31.02 15.15 -5.24
N SER A 53 -29.89 15.05 -4.55
CA SER A 53 -29.41 13.76 -4.05
C SER A 53 -30.28 13.28 -2.89
N GLY A 54 -30.45 11.96 -2.77
CA GLY A 54 -31.02 11.33 -1.57
C GLY A 54 -30.00 10.58 -0.71
N ARG A 55 -28.77 10.43 -1.22
CA ARG A 55 -27.65 9.71 -0.58
C ARG A 55 -26.33 10.09 -1.25
N GLY A 56 -25.24 9.63 -0.67
CA GLY A 56 -23.91 9.70 -1.27
C GLY A 56 -23.11 10.93 -0.88
N LEU A 57 -21.81 10.83 -1.06
CA LEU A 57 -20.82 11.87 -0.81
C LEU A 57 -20.36 12.48 -2.13
N ARG A 58 -20.02 13.78 -2.14
CA ARG A 58 -19.71 14.50 -3.36
C ARG A 58 -18.28 14.19 -3.82
N GLN A 59 -18.13 13.66 -5.02
CA GLN A 59 -16.81 13.49 -5.62
C GLN A 59 -16.21 14.86 -5.98
N GLY A 60 -14.96 15.08 -5.55
CA GLY A 60 -14.26 16.37 -5.71
C GLY A 60 -14.41 17.32 -4.53
N ASP A 61 -15.26 16.99 -3.55
CA ASP A 61 -15.31 17.72 -2.27
C ASP A 61 -14.15 17.26 -1.36
N PRO A 62 -13.34 18.18 -0.81
CA PRO A 62 -12.21 17.83 0.06
C PRO A 62 -12.58 17.02 1.30
N ILE A 63 -13.80 17.16 1.86
CA ILE A 63 -14.18 16.44 3.09
C ILE A 63 -14.72 15.04 2.84
N SER A 64 -15.26 14.81 1.64
CA SER A 64 -15.92 13.55 1.27
C SER A 64 -15.02 12.31 1.45
N PRO A 65 -13.71 12.32 1.08
CA PRO A 65 -12.81 11.21 1.37
C PRO A 65 -12.68 10.85 2.85
N ALA A 66 -12.61 11.85 3.73
CA ALA A 66 -12.50 11.62 5.17
C ALA A 66 -13.80 11.03 5.74
N LEU A 67 -14.95 11.58 5.35
CA LEU A 67 -16.26 11.05 5.74
C LEU A 67 -16.47 9.61 5.25
N PHE A 68 -16.00 9.31 4.04
CA PHE A 68 -16.04 7.97 3.50
C PHE A 68 -15.22 6.98 4.33
N ILE A 69 -14.00 7.37 4.73
CA ILE A 69 -13.15 6.56 5.61
C ILE A 69 -13.84 6.32 6.96
N ILE A 70 -14.43 7.36 7.55
CA ILE A 70 -15.15 7.24 8.83
C ILE A 70 -16.35 6.30 8.72
N ALA A 71 -17.13 6.40 7.64
CA ALA A 71 -18.21 5.45 7.36
C ALA A 71 -17.70 4.01 7.25
N HIS A 72 -16.59 3.81 6.51
CA HIS A 72 -16.02 2.48 6.29
C HIS A 72 -15.31 1.90 7.53
N ASP A 73 -14.92 2.75 8.48
CA ASP A 73 -14.36 2.37 9.78
C ASP A 73 -15.34 1.48 10.59
N ALA A 74 -16.66 1.64 10.37
CA ALA A 74 -17.66 0.75 10.95
C ALA A 74 -17.49 -0.71 10.46
N LEU A 75 -17.27 -0.93 9.16
CA LEU A 75 -17.01 -2.27 8.61
C LEU A 75 -15.70 -2.85 9.13
N SER A 76 -14.67 -2.00 9.21
CA SER A 76 -13.37 -2.35 9.79
C SER A 76 -13.50 -2.84 11.23
N ARG A 77 -14.26 -2.13 12.08
CA ARG A 77 -14.56 -2.57 13.46
C ARG A 77 -15.33 -3.88 13.50
N GLN A 78 -16.29 -4.08 12.60
CA GLN A 78 -17.09 -5.30 12.54
C GLN A 78 -16.24 -6.54 12.21
N ILE A 79 -15.34 -6.43 11.23
CA ILE A 79 -14.41 -7.52 10.88
C ILE A 79 -13.39 -7.75 12.01
N SER A 80 -12.88 -6.69 12.62
CA SER A 80 -12.00 -6.78 13.81
C SER A 80 -12.70 -7.50 14.97
N TYR A 81 -13.98 -7.23 15.20
CA TYR A 81 -14.78 -7.89 16.23
C TYR A 81 -14.93 -9.40 15.97
N LEU A 82 -15.23 -9.79 14.73
CA LEU A 82 -15.31 -11.21 14.33
C LEU A 82 -13.97 -11.93 14.46
N SER A 83 -12.88 -11.25 14.14
CA SER A 83 -11.52 -11.75 14.34
C SER A 83 -11.21 -11.98 15.82
N LEU A 84 -11.55 -11.02 16.68
CA LEU A 84 -11.30 -11.11 18.13
C LEU A 84 -12.07 -12.26 18.78
N ARG A 85 -13.35 -12.42 18.41
CA ARG A 85 -14.22 -13.51 18.87
C ARG A 85 -13.87 -14.88 18.26
N ARG A 86 -12.82 -14.96 17.44
CA ARG A 86 -12.36 -16.16 16.72
C ARG A 86 -13.38 -16.76 15.74
N HIS A 87 -14.42 -16.01 15.36
CA HIS A 87 -15.32 -16.39 14.26
C HIS A 87 -14.62 -16.32 12.91
N ILE A 88 -13.64 -15.42 12.76
CA ILE A 88 -12.74 -15.38 11.60
C ILE A 88 -11.31 -15.60 12.07
N LYS A 89 -10.67 -16.66 11.59
CA LYS A 89 -9.24 -16.89 11.82
C LYS A 89 -8.45 -16.02 10.85
N SER A 90 -7.94 -14.90 11.35
CA SER A 90 -7.08 -13.97 10.62
C SER A 90 -5.77 -14.62 10.20
N PHE A 91 -5.08 -13.99 9.24
CA PHE A 91 -3.74 -14.39 8.92
C PHE A 91 -2.81 -14.12 10.12
N SER A 92 -2.23 -15.19 10.66
CA SER A 92 -1.12 -15.16 11.61
C SER A 92 0.14 -15.65 10.90
N GLY A 93 1.25 -14.94 11.11
CA GLY A 93 2.57 -15.32 10.61
C GLY A 93 3.16 -16.51 11.38
N ARG A 94 4.48 -16.74 11.25
CA ARG A 94 5.19 -17.71 12.11
C ARG A 94 5.26 -17.27 13.59
N ALA A 95 5.04 -15.98 13.85
CA ALA A 95 4.93 -15.42 15.20
C ALA A 95 3.46 -15.06 15.44
N ASP A 96 2.84 -15.67 16.45
CA ASP A 96 1.38 -15.73 16.64
C ASP A 96 0.74 -14.42 17.17
N GLU A 97 1.54 -13.35 17.24
CA GLU A 97 1.15 -12.09 17.89
C GLU A 97 0.57 -11.05 16.92
N LEU A 98 0.93 -11.07 15.63
CA LEU A 98 0.39 -10.11 14.65
C LEU A 98 -0.65 -10.76 13.75
N LYS A 99 -1.91 -10.42 14.00
CA LYS A 99 -3.07 -10.90 13.24
C LYS A 99 -3.49 -9.85 12.22
N ILE A 100 -3.40 -10.21 10.94
CA ILE A 100 -3.85 -9.36 9.83
C ILE A 100 -5.12 -9.96 9.27
N SER A 101 -6.24 -9.25 9.45
CA SER A 101 -7.57 -9.71 9.01
C SER A 101 -7.98 -9.07 7.69
N TYR A 102 -7.60 -7.82 7.47
CA TYR A 102 -7.96 -7.05 6.27
C TYR A 102 -6.95 -5.94 5.98
N LEU A 103 -6.96 -5.47 4.73
CA LEU A 103 -6.29 -4.27 4.25
C LEU A 103 -7.28 -3.51 3.39
N PHE A 104 -7.62 -2.30 3.81
CA PHE A 104 -8.54 -1.43 3.08
C PHE A 104 -7.78 -0.29 2.41
N TYR A 105 -8.05 -0.08 1.12
CA TYR A 105 -7.57 1.07 0.36
C TYR A 105 -8.75 1.74 -0.33
N ALA A 106 -9.29 2.80 0.28
CA ALA A 106 -10.52 3.44 -0.18
C ALA A 106 -11.63 2.40 -0.42
N ASP A 107 -11.96 2.13 -1.68
CA ASP A 107 -12.97 1.17 -2.10
C ASP A 107 -12.46 -0.24 -2.41
N ASP A 108 -11.15 -0.42 -2.51
CA ASP A 108 -10.52 -1.73 -2.69
C ASP A 108 -10.26 -2.39 -1.33
N SER A 109 -10.82 -3.57 -1.13
CA SER A 109 -10.73 -4.31 0.12
C SER A 109 -10.08 -5.68 -0.10
N LEU A 110 -9.04 -5.95 0.68
CA LEU A 110 -8.42 -7.28 0.78
C LEU A 110 -8.70 -7.86 2.15
N ILE A 111 -9.20 -9.08 2.19
CA ILE A 111 -9.50 -9.77 3.43
C ILE A 111 -8.74 -11.08 3.46
N PHE A 112 -8.09 -11.32 4.60
CA PHE A 112 -7.27 -12.49 4.85
C PHE A 112 -7.93 -13.33 5.92
N MET A 113 -8.29 -14.56 5.55
CA MET A 113 -8.90 -15.48 6.48
C MET A 113 -8.47 -16.92 6.20
N ASN A 114 -8.66 -17.79 7.17
CA ASN A 114 -8.60 -19.23 6.93
C ASN A 114 -9.73 -19.63 5.97
N GLY A 115 -9.54 -20.71 5.20
CA GLY A 115 -10.55 -21.23 4.27
C GLY A 115 -11.71 -21.97 4.94
N ASP A 116 -12.08 -21.58 6.16
CA ASP A 116 -13.15 -22.22 6.91
C ASP A 116 -14.52 -21.74 6.40
N ILE A 117 -15.43 -22.65 6.10
CA ILE A 117 -16.71 -22.28 5.45
C ILE A 117 -17.59 -21.47 6.40
N ASP A 118 -17.67 -21.86 7.67
CA ASP A 118 -18.44 -21.16 8.70
C ASP A 118 -17.98 -19.70 8.85
N GLY A 119 -16.66 -19.50 8.82
CA GLY A 119 -16.06 -18.16 8.88
C GLY A 119 -16.38 -17.32 7.64
N VAL A 120 -16.43 -17.95 6.45
CA VAL A 120 -16.79 -17.30 5.19
C VAL A 120 -18.26 -16.90 5.20
N GLU A 121 -19.16 -17.78 5.61
CA GLU A 121 -20.59 -17.50 5.70
C GLU A 121 -20.87 -16.38 6.70
N THR A 122 -20.22 -16.42 7.87
CA THR A 122 -20.30 -15.35 8.87
C THR A 122 -19.85 -14.00 8.30
N LEU A 123 -18.77 -13.99 7.52
CA LEU A 123 -18.29 -12.78 6.84
C LEU A 123 -19.31 -12.28 5.79
N MET A 124 -19.92 -13.17 5.01
CA MET A 124 -20.92 -12.80 4.01
C MET A 124 -22.20 -12.24 4.65
N GLN A 125 -22.67 -12.84 5.76
CA GLN A 125 -23.78 -12.30 6.56
C GLN A 125 -23.46 -10.90 7.11
N THR A 126 -22.23 -10.72 7.58
CA THR A 126 -21.73 -9.43 8.07
C THR A 126 -21.75 -8.38 6.98
N PHE A 127 -21.32 -8.74 5.76
CA PHE A 127 -21.44 -7.82 4.65
C PHE A 127 -22.88 -7.51 4.29
N GLN A 128 -23.77 -8.50 4.25
CA GLN A 128 -25.17 -8.27 3.94
C GLN A 128 -25.79 -7.26 4.92
N ASN A 129 -25.60 -7.47 6.22
CA ASN A 129 -26.03 -6.53 7.25
C ASN A 129 -25.44 -5.13 7.03
N TYR A 130 -24.13 -5.05 6.76
CA TYR A 130 -23.48 -3.78 6.49
C TYR A 130 -24.03 -3.09 5.23
N THR A 131 -24.31 -3.84 4.15
CA THR A 131 -24.86 -3.30 2.92
C THR A 131 -26.27 -2.76 3.09
N ASP A 132 -27.10 -3.45 3.87
CA ASP A 132 -28.49 -3.07 4.12
C ASP A 132 -28.59 -1.74 4.89
N ILE A 133 -27.61 -1.49 5.77
CA ILE A 133 -27.61 -0.31 6.66
C ILE A 133 -26.85 0.86 6.04
N SER A 134 -25.65 0.61 5.50
CA SER A 134 -24.80 1.64 4.91
C SER A 134 -25.28 2.11 3.53
N GLY A 135 -26.08 1.29 2.84
CA GLY A 135 -26.46 1.49 1.45
C GLY A 135 -25.35 1.18 0.44
N GLN A 136 -24.17 0.78 0.90
CA GLN A 136 -23.10 0.26 0.04
C GLN A 136 -23.45 -1.16 -0.43
N VAL A 137 -22.91 -1.62 -1.56
CA VAL A 137 -23.26 -2.92 -2.17
C VAL A 137 -22.01 -3.58 -2.72
N ILE A 138 -21.97 -4.93 -2.77
CA ILE A 138 -20.86 -5.78 -3.25
C ILE A 138 -20.76 -5.90 -4.81
N ASN A 139 -19.57 -6.11 -5.40
CA ASN A 139 -19.32 -6.37 -6.85
C ASN A 139 -19.04 -7.82 -6.82
N TYR A 140 -19.94 -8.62 -7.34
CA TYR A 140 -19.59 -10.00 -7.54
C TYR A 140 -18.73 -10.15 -8.81
N SER A 141 -18.85 -9.25 -9.79
CA SER A 141 -18.10 -9.27 -11.07
C SER A 141 -16.62 -8.94 -10.92
N LYS A 142 -16.28 -7.96 -10.08
CA LYS A 142 -14.90 -7.55 -9.83
C LYS A 142 -14.31 -8.19 -8.55
N SER A 143 -15.14 -8.74 -7.66
CA SER A 143 -14.63 -9.50 -6.51
C SER A 143 -14.14 -10.86 -6.98
N SER A 144 -13.03 -11.29 -6.38
CA SER A 144 -12.42 -12.55 -6.69
C SER A 144 -11.82 -13.22 -5.46
N LEU A 145 -11.83 -14.55 -5.54
CA LEU A 145 -11.32 -15.45 -4.54
C LEU A 145 -9.92 -15.91 -4.97
N ILE A 146 -8.91 -15.65 -4.13
CA ILE A 146 -7.53 -16.07 -4.34
C ILE A 146 -7.16 -17.09 -3.28
N ILE A 147 -6.80 -18.29 -3.70
CA ILE A 147 -6.53 -19.40 -2.79
C ILE A 147 -5.08 -19.83 -2.91
N SER A 148 -4.49 -20.16 -1.75
CA SER A 148 -3.15 -20.75 -1.70
C SER A 148 -3.16 -22.11 -2.40
N GLN A 149 -2.33 -22.28 -3.44
CA GLN A 149 -2.23 -23.51 -4.24
C GLN A 149 -1.63 -24.67 -3.42
N LYS A 150 -2.44 -25.29 -2.55
CA LYS A 150 -2.18 -26.61 -1.97
C LYS A 150 -3.14 -27.61 -2.64
N PRO A 151 -2.68 -28.83 -2.96
CA PRO A 151 -3.44 -29.80 -3.75
C PRO A 151 -4.78 -30.21 -3.13
N HIS A 152 -4.94 -30.16 -1.80
CA HIS A 152 -6.19 -30.46 -1.09
C HIS A 152 -7.19 -29.27 -1.05
N MET A 153 -6.82 -28.08 -1.55
CA MET A 153 -7.67 -26.89 -1.44
C MET A 153 -8.60 -26.67 -2.65
N SER A 154 -8.57 -27.52 -3.67
CA SER A 154 -9.44 -27.37 -4.86
C SER A 154 -10.92 -27.55 -4.54
N SER A 155 -11.30 -28.62 -3.83
CA SER A 155 -12.69 -28.85 -3.41
C SER A 155 -13.20 -27.76 -2.47
N GLN A 156 -12.39 -27.38 -1.48
CA GLN A 156 -12.68 -26.27 -0.56
C GLN A 156 -12.82 -24.93 -1.30
N ALA A 157 -12.06 -24.73 -2.38
CA ALA A 157 -12.20 -23.55 -3.23
C ALA A 157 -13.55 -23.47 -3.91
N ASP A 158 -14.08 -24.60 -4.41
CA ASP A 158 -15.40 -24.67 -5.03
C ASP A 158 -16.49 -24.34 -4.01
N THR A 159 -16.43 -24.92 -2.81
CA THR A 159 -17.39 -24.63 -1.74
C THR A 159 -17.40 -23.16 -1.34
N ILE A 160 -16.22 -22.55 -1.15
CA ILE A 160 -16.11 -21.13 -0.79
C ILE A 160 -16.57 -20.23 -1.94
N ALA A 161 -16.26 -20.58 -3.19
CA ALA A 161 -16.73 -19.82 -4.35
C ALA A 161 -18.26 -19.86 -4.47
N MET A 162 -18.89 -21.00 -4.20
CA MET A 162 -20.35 -21.14 -4.16
C MET A 162 -20.97 -20.31 -3.03
N ALA A 163 -20.40 -20.34 -1.83
CA ALA A 163 -20.92 -19.56 -0.69
C ALA A 163 -20.77 -18.04 -0.85
N THR A 164 -19.70 -17.59 -1.51
CA THR A 164 -19.41 -16.15 -1.70
C THR A 164 -19.92 -15.57 -3.01
N TRP A 165 -20.26 -16.41 -3.98
CA TRP A 165 -20.55 -16.03 -5.37
C TRP A 165 -19.39 -15.28 -6.06
N PHE A 166 -18.16 -15.43 -5.55
CA PHE A 166 -16.98 -14.78 -6.13
C PHE A 166 -16.33 -15.63 -7.21
N THR A 167 -15.81 -14.95 -8.23
CA THR A 167 -15.01 -15.60 -9.28
C THR A 167 -13.66 -16.06 -8.72
N LYS A 168 -13.22 -17.27 -9.07
CA LYS A 168 -11.89 -17.73 -8.68
C LYS A 168 -10.84 -17.02 -9.54
N ALA A 169 -9.94 -16.27 -8.90
CA ALA A 169 -8.81 -15.66 -9.58
C ALA A 169 -7.53 -16.44 -9.31
N ALA A 170 -6.78 -16.68 -10.38
CA ALA A 170 -5.42 -17.21 -10.32
C ALA A 170 -4.41 -16.06 -10.43
N LEU A 171 -3.28 -16.21 -9.74
CA LEU A 171 -2.16 -15.29 -9.93
C LEU A 171 -1.56 -15.50 -11.32
N PRO A 172 -1.15 -14.42 -12.02
CA PRO A 172 -0.99 -13.05 -11.53
C PRO A 172 -2.28 -12.20 -11.58
N ILE A 173 -2.49 -11.35 -10.57
CA ILE A 173 -3.58 -10.34 -10.56
C ILE A 173 -3.02 -8.94 -10.39
N THR A 174 -3.76 -7.89 -10.76
CA THR A 174 -3.34 -6.50 -10.51
C THR A 174 -4.09 -5.93 -9.31
N TYR A 175 -3.36 -5.42 -8.32
CA TYR A 175 -3.93 -4.74 -7.15
C TYR A 175 -3.28 -3.37 -6.98
N LEU A 176 -4.07 -2.31 -6.85
CA LEU A 176 -3.60 -0.91 -6.77
C LEU A 176 -2.57 -0.55 -7.85
N GLY A 177 -2.78 -1.06 -9.06
CA GLY A 177 -1.91 -0.83 -10.21
C GLY A 177 -0.57 -1.57 -10.18
N VAL A 178 -0.39 -2.53 -9.26
CA VAL A 178 0.83 -3.35 -9.13
C VAL A 178 0.49 -4.82 -9.35
N PRO A 179 1.24 -5.55 -10.19
CA PRO A 179 1.01 -6.97 -10.42
C PRO A 179 1.45 -7.79 -9.20
N LEU A 180 0.54 -8.62 -8.70
CA LEU A 180 0.77 -9.60 -7.66
C LEU A 180 0.97 -10.95 -8.33
N PHE A 181 2.09 -11.59 -8.06
CA PHE A 181 2.45 -12.87 -8.65
C PHE A 181 3.27 -13.70 -7.67
N ARG A 182 3.37 -15.00 -7.98
CA ARG A 182 4.19 -15.93 -7.22
C ARG A 182 5.46 -16.27 -7.99
N GLY A 183 6.59 -16.35 -7.29
CA GLY A 183 7.87 -16.71 -7.89
C GLY A 183 8.59 -15.53 -8.55
N ARG A 184 9.24 -15.77 -9.68
CA ARG A 184 10.06 -14.77 -10.38
C ARG A 184 9.19 -13.80 -11.17
N ALA A 185 9.55 -12.52 -11.14
CA ALA A 185 8.91 -11.50 -11.94
C ALA A 185 9.14 -11.78 -13.45
N LYS A 186 8.06 -11.95 -14.21
CA LYS A 186 8.10 -12.09 -15.67
C LYS A 186 7.82 -10.76 -16.35
N MET A 187 8.27 -10.59 -17.59
CA MET A 187 8.03 -9.38 -18.38
C MET A 187 6.53 -9.15 -18.61
N ASP A 188 5.78 -10.22 -18.89
CA ASP A 188 4.36 -10.17 -19.24
C ASP A 188 3.50 -9.55 -18.13
N TYR A 189 3.92 -9.70 -16.86
CA TYR A 189 3.22 -9.14 -15.71
C TYR A 189 3.21 -7.61 -15.68
N PHE A 190 4.09 -6.96 -16.44
CA PHE A 190 4.23 -5.50 -16.48
C PHE A 190 3.71 -4.89 -17.79
N GLN A 191 2.97 -5.65 -18.61
CA GLN A 191 2.43 -5.14 -19.87
C GLN A 191 1.50 -3.93 -19.64
N VAL A 192 0.73 -3.91 -18.55
CA VAL A 192 -0.11 -2.77 -18.17
C VAL A 192 0.71 -1.50 -17.98
N LEU A 193 1.92 -1.60 -17.41
CA LEU A 193 2.81 -0.45 -17.24
C LEU A 193 3.35 0.03 -18.59
N ILE A 194 3.76 -0.88 -19.47
CA ILE A 194 4.21 -0.54 -20.83
C ILE A 194 3.08 0.17 -21.59
N ASN A 195 1.86 -0.38 -21.56
CA ASN A 195 0.70 0.22 -22.22
C ASN A 195 0.38 1.63 -21.69
N LYS A 196 0.67 1.92 -20.41
CA LYS A 196 0.52 3.28 -19.86
C LYS A 196 1.52 4.27 -20.47
N PHE A 197 2.75 3.84 -20.73
CA PHE A 197 3.73 4.66 -21.47
C PHE A 197 3.23 4.91 -22.88
N ASP A 198 2.84 3.85 -23.61
CA ASP A 198 2.37 3.97 -24.99
C ASP A 198 1.13 4.87 -25.10
N LYS A 199 0.16 4.75 -24.17
CA LYS A 199 -1.03 5.60 -24.14
C LYS A 199 -0.71 7.08 -23.86
N LYS A 200 0.30 7.37 -23.02
CA LYS A 200 0.73 8.75 -22.79
C LYS A 200 1.45 9.32 -24.01
N LEU A 201 2.31 8.52 -24.63
CA LEU A 201 3.06 8.90 -25.82
C LEU A 201 2.15 9.09 -27.05
N SER A 202 1.14 8.26 -27.24
CA SER A 202 0.19 8.41 -28.35
C SER A 202 -0.68 9.65 -28.23
N GLY A 203 -1.04 10.05 -27.00
CA GLY A 203 -1.74 11.30 -26.73
C GLY A 203 -0.88 12.54 -26.98
N TRP A 204 0.44 12.41 -26.99
CA TRP A 204 1.34 13.51 -27.30
C TRP A 204 1.65 13.55 -28.78
N LYS A 205 1.37 14.69 -29.42
CA LYS A 205 1.86 14.97 -30.78
C LYS A 205 3.37 15.22 -30.71
N GLY A 206 4.18 14.17 -30.53
CA GLY A 206 5.63 14.24 -30.32
C GLY A 206 6.38 15.04 -31.41
N ARG A 207 5.79 15.21 -32.60
CA ARG A 207 6.31 16.03 -33.71
C ARG A 207 6.10 17.54 -33.55
N LEU A 208 5.18 17.97 -32.68
CA LEU A 208 4.88 19.38 -32.40
C LEU A 208 5.62 19.91 -31.16
N LEU A 209 6.27 19.04 -30.41
CA LEU A 209 6.99 19.41 -29.20
C LEU A 209 8.43 19.76 -29.51
N SER A 210 8.92 20.87 -28.92
CA SER A 210 10.34 21.20 -28.93
C SER A 210 11.15 20.11 -28.22
N PHE A 211 12.45 20.04 -28.52
CA PHE A 211 13.36 19.08 -27.87
C PHE A 211 13.34 19.24 -26.34
N GLY A 212 13.41 20.48 -25.84
CA GLY A 212 13.27 20.79 -24.41
C GLY A 212 11.93 20.36 -23.82
N GLY A 213 10.81 20.58 -24.53
CA GLY A 213 9.49 20.14 -24.09
C GLY A 213 9.39 18.62 -23.91
N LYS A 214 10.02 17.84 -24.80
CA LYS A 214 10.09 16.37 -24.65
C LYS A 214 10.88 15.96 -23.42
N ILE A 215 12.02 16.60 -23.15
CA ILE A 215 12.83 16.33 -21.95
C ILE A 215 11.99 16.59 -20.69
N ILE A 216 11.28 17.71 -20.64
CA ILE A 216 10.42 18.07 -19.50
C ILE A 216 9.35 16.99 -19.29
N LEU A 217 8.68 16.52 -20.35
CA LEU A 217 7.67 15.46 -20.26
C LEU A 217 8.25 14.11 -19.80
N ILE A 218 9.46 13.77 -20.26
CA ILE A 218 10.17 12.57 -19.78
C ILE A 218 10.41 12.69 -18.27
N LYS A 219 10.98 13.81 -17.83
CA LYS A 219 11.34 14.05 -16.43
C LYS A 219 10.14 14.15 -15.49
N SER A 220 9.04 14.78 -15.90
CA SER A 220 7.89 15.02 -15.01
C SER A 220 6.86 13.88 -15.07
N VAL A 221 6.62 13.31 -16.25
CA VAL A 221 5.55 12.34 -16.47
C VAL A 221 6.09 10.92 -16.65
N LEU A 222 6.97 10.67 -17.62
CA LEU A 222 7.34 9.27 -17.94
C LEU A 222 8.15 8.61 -16.82
N THR A 223 9.10 9.32 -16.21
CA THR A 223 9.87 8.77 -15.08
C THR A 223 9.03 8.60 -13.81
N SER A 224 7.91 9.34 -13.66
CA SER A 224 7.03 9.22 -12.49
C SER A 224 6.03 8.07 -12.58
N LEU A 225 5.61 7.68 -13.79
CA LEU A 225 4.69 6.56 -14.03
C LEU A 225 5.11 5.23 -13.36
N PRO A 226 6.36 4.75 -13.48
CA PRO A 226 6.77 3.47 -12.91
C PRO A 226 7.10 3.57 -11.41
N MET A 227 7.26 4.77 -10.84
CA MET A 227 7.73 4.96 -9.45
C MET A 227 6.96 4.13 -8.42
N HIS A 228 5.63 4.12 -8.54
CA HIS A 228 4.78 3.33 -7.65
C HIS A 228 5.11 1.84 -7.72
N SER A 229 5.15 1.25 -8.93
CA SER A 229 5.49 -0.16 -9.11
C SER A 229 6.92 -0.48 -8.68
N LEU A 230 7.90 0.38 -9.00
CA LEU A 230 9.31 0.20 -8.64
C LEU A 230 9.56 0.28 -7.14
N SER A 231 8.77 1.06 -6.41
CA SER A 231 8.89 1.13 -4.95
C SER A 231 8.45 -0.17 -4.26
N MET A 232 7.62 -0.99 -4.91
CA MET A 232 6.98 -2.17 -4.33
C MET A 232 7.64 -3.48 -4.73
N ILE A 233 8.05 -3.57 -6.00
CA ILE A 233 8.51 -4.81 -6.62
C ILE A 233 9.77 -4.51 -7.40
N LYS A 234 10.73 -5.44 -7.36
CA LYS A 234 11.86 -5.45 -8.27
C LYS A 234 11.47 -6.07 -9.61
N PRO A 235 11.24 -5.27 -10.67
CA PRO A 235 11.00 -5.83 -12.00
C PRO A 235 12.28 -6.42 -12.60
N PRO A 236 12.17 -7.20 -13.69
CA PRO A 236 13.32 -7.57 -14.50
C PRO A 236 14.05 -6.33 -15.05
N ILE A 237 15.38 -6.33 -15.04
CA ILE A 237 16.19 -5.24 -15.63
C ILE A 237 15.84 -5.02 -17.11
N LYS A 238 15.46 -6.09 -17.81
CA LYS A 238 14.96 -6.03 -19.21
C LYS A 238 13.75 -5.10 -19.36
N LEU A 239 12.87 -5.01 -18.36
CA LEU A 239 11.73 -4.09 -18.37
C LEU A 239 12.21 -2.64 -18.31
N LEU A 240 13.12 -2.33 -17.40
CA LEU A 240 13.66 -0.97 -17.24
C LEU A 240 14.36 -0.51 -18.53
N LYS A 241 15.20 -1.38 -19.11
CA LYS A 241 15.85 -1.10 -20.40
C LYS A 241 14.84 -0.87 -21.53
N ARG A 242 13.74 -1.62 -21.56
CA ARG A 242 12.66 -1.42 -22.54
C ARG A 242 11.97 -0.08 -22.35
N LEU A 243 11.67 0.33 -21.12
CA LEU A 243 11.09 1.64 -20.82
C LEU A 243 12.06 2.77 -21.18
N ASP A 244 13.36 2.60 -20.88
CA ASP A 244 14.42 3.53 -21.30
C ASP A 244 14.47 3.68 -22.82
N SER A 245 14.38 2.58 -23.57
CA SER A 245 14.31 2.62 -25.05
C SER A 245 13.06 3.36 -25.55
N ILE A 246 11.91 3.18 -24.89
CA ILE A 246 10.67 3.90 -25.24
C ILE A 246 10.84 5.42 -25.03
N MET A 247 11.43 5.83 -23.90
CA MET A 247 11.71 7.24 -23.62
C MET A 247 12.74 7.82 -24.59
N ALA A 248 13.80 7.07 -24.91
CA ALA A 248 14.81 7.45 -25.88
C ALA A 248 14.21 7.65 -27.29
N ASN A 249 13.38 6.71 -27.74
CA ASN A 249 12.69 6.83 -29.02
C ASN A 249 11.79 8.08 -29.05
N PHE A 250 11.04 8.35 -27.98
CA PHE A 250 10.23 9.57 -27.90
C PHE A 250 11.07 10.86 -28.01
N LEU A 251 12.20 10.91 -27.30
CA LEU A 251 13.12 12.05 -27.32
C LEU A 251 13.64 12.32 -28.74
N TRP A 252 14.18 11.29 -29.38
CA TRP A 252 14.87 11.39 -30.67
C TRP A 252 13.96 11.34 -31.90
N ASN A 253 12.68 11.01 -31.75
CA ASN A 253 11.72 11.04 -32.86
C ASN A 253 11.53 12.46 -33.40
N ALA A 254 12.31 12.82 -34.42
CA ALA A 254 12.22 14.08 -35.16
C ALA A 254 11.18 14.00 -36.29
N LYS A 255 10.94 15.12 -36.99
CA LYS A 255 10.03 15.21 -38.14
C LYS A 255 10.46 14.31 -39.32
N ASP A 256 11.72 13.91 -39.38
CA ASP A 256 12.30 13.16 -40.51
C ASP A 256 12.37 11.65 -40.32
N LYS A 257 12.35 10.94 -41.45
CA LYS A 257 12.29 9.47 -41.58
C LYS A 257 13.44 8.70 -40.90
N HIS A 258 14.49 9.38 -40.42
CA HIS A 258 15.64 8.74 -39.77
C HIS A 258 15.58 8.78 -38.25
N ARG A 259 15.25 7.63 -37.64
CA ARG A 259 15.24 7.38 -36.20
C ARG A 259 16.66 7.15 -35.64
N ARG A 260 17.54 8.15 -35.74
CA ARG A 260 18.90 8.04 -35.17
C ARG A 260 18.95 8.61 -33.76
N HIS A 261 19.49 7.82 -32.84
CA HIS A 261 19.81 8.24 -31.47
C HIS A 261 21.18 8.91 -31.51
N TRP A 262 21.24 10.23 -31.27
CA TRP A 262 22.50 11.00 -31.36
C TRP A 262 23.42 10.75 -30.17
N ILE A 263 22.85 10.46 -29.01
CA ILE A 263 23.58 10.24 -27.76
C ILE A 263 23.01 8.99 -27.08
N ALA A 264 23.89 8.15 -26.54
CA ALA A 264 23.50 6.99 -25.75
C ALA A 264 22.65 7.40 -24.53
N TRP A 265 21.62 6.60 -24.21
CA TRP A 265 20.69 6.94 -23.13
C TRP A 265 21.37 7.12 -21.76
N ASP A 266 22.42 6.36 -21.48
CA ASP A 266 23.19 6.49 -20.23
C ASP A 266 23.88 7.85 -20.11
N LYS A 267 24.32 8.45 -21.22
CA LYS A 267 24.88 9.81 -21.25
C LYS A 267 23.79 10.87 -21.10
N VAL A 268 22.62 10.64 -21.71
CA VAL A 268 21.42 11.49 -21.53
C VAL A 268 21.02 11.54 -20.05
N CYS A 269 21.19 10.43 -19.33
CA CYS A 269 20.82 10.33 -17.92
C CYS A 269 21.79 11.01 -16.93
N ARG A 270 22.95 11.48 -17.38
CA ARG A 270 23.90 12.20 -16.51
C ARG A 270 23.33 13.54 -16.06
N THR A 271 23.88 14.10 -14.98
CA THR A 271 23.50 15.43 -14.50
C THR A 271 23.84 16.51 -15.54
N LEU A 272 23.27 17.70 -15.40
CA LEU A 272 23.62 18.83 -16.28
C LEU A 272 25.11 19.19 -16.14
N ASP A 273 25.64 19.10 -14.91
CA ASP A 273 27.05 19.38 -14.60
C ASP A 273 28.01 18.37 -15.25
N GLU A 274 27.57 17.12 -15.42
CA GLU A 274 28.31 16.07 -16.11
C GLU A 274 28.08 16.07 -17.65
N GLY A 275 27.46 17.12 -18.19
CA GLY A 275 27.16 17.27 -19.61
C GLY A 275 26.00 16.40 -20.12
N GLY A 276 25.18 15.86 -19.22
CA GLY A 276 23.96 15.13 -19.54
C GLY A 276 22.72 16.03 -19.66
N LEU A 277 21.55 15.41 -19.85
CA LEU A 277 20.27 16.12 -19.91
C LEU A 277 19.51 16.08 -18.59
N GLY A 278 20.09 15.51 -17.52
CA GLY A 278 19.50 15.41 -16.18
C GLY A 278 18.25 14.52 -16.11
N VAL A 279 18.09 13.57 -17.02
CA VAL A 279 17.04 12.55 -16.95
C VAL A 279 17.45 11.48 -15.97
N ARG A 280 16.61 11.10 -15.01
CA ARG A 280 16.99 10.09 -14.02
C ARG A 280 16.87 8.69 -14.61
N SER A 281 17.92 7.88 -14.47
CA SER A 281 17.89 6.47 -14.86
C SER A 281 16.87 5.69 -14.02
N LEU A 282 16.00 4.92 -14.67
CA LEU A 282 15.01 4.10 -13.97
C LEU A 282 15.65 3.03 -13.07
N VAL A 283 16.84 2.54 -13.42
CA VAL A 283 17.61 1.58 -12.61
C VAL A 283 18.10 2.23 -11.32
N GLN A 284 18.67 3.44 -11.42
CA GLN A 284 19.13 4.19 -10.24
C GLN A 284 17.95 4.58 -9.34
N ILE A 285 16.84 5.03 -9.93
CA ILE A 285 15.58 5.28 -9.22
C ILE A 285 15.13 4.03 -8.44
N MET A 286 15.09 2.87 -9.09
CA MET A 286 14.69 1.62 -8.44
C MET A 286 15.60 1.29 -7.26
N HIS A 287 16.93 1.42 -7.41
CA HIS A 287 17.87 1.19 -6.32
C HIS A 287 17.64 2.16 -5.16
N ALA A 288 17.46 3.46 -5.44
CA ALA A 288 17.18 4.46 -4.43
C ALA A 288 15.85 4.19 -3.69
N LEU A 289 14.78 3.81 -4.40
CA LEU A 289 13.50 3.45 -3.79
C LEU A 289 13.60 2.20 -2.91
N HIS A 290 14.39 1.20 -3.31
CA HIS A 290 14.64 0.03 -2.48
C HIS A 290 15.52 0.34 -1.27
N ALA A 291 16.47 1.27 -1.38
CA ALA A 291 17.24 1.76 -0.25
C ALA A 291 16.34 2.50 0.74
N LYS A 292 15.47 3.40 0.26
CA LYS A 292 14.43 4.04 1.07
C LYS A 292 13.54 3.02 1.78
N ARG A 293 13.17 1.93 1.10
CA ARG A 293 12.39 0.85 1.72
C ARG A 293 13.12 0.16 2.88
N CYS A 294 14.43 -0.06 2.73
CA CYS A 294 15.25 -0.62 3.79
C CYS A 294 15.32 0.35 4.97
N TRP A 295 15.45 1.64 4.71
CA TRP A 295 15.34 2.69 5.73
C TRP A 295 13.99 2.63 6.46
N ASP A 296 12.86 2.63 5.73
CA ASP A 296 11.51 2.55 6.32
C ASP A 296 11.31 1.27 7.17
N PHE A 297 12.05 0.20 6.86
CA PHE A 297 12.06 -1.03 7.66
C PHE A 297 12.87 -0.86 8.96
N ILE A 298 14.08 -0.31 8.86
CA ILE A 298 14.99 -0.09 9.99
C ILE A 298 14.40 0.90 11.00
N THR A 299 13.80 1.99 10.51
CA THR A 299 13.17 3.01 11.37
C THR A 299 11.77 2.64 11.84
N GLY A 300 11.24 1.48 11.44
CA GLY A 300 9.81 1.34 11.19
C GLY A 300 8.92 1.11 12.42
N GLU A 301 7.93 1.99 12.61
CA GLU A 301 6.71 1.78 13.42
C GLU A 301 5.53 1.22 12.59
N SER A 302 5.65 1.19 11.25
CA SER A 302 4.53 0.83 10.36
C SER A 302 4.10 -0.64 10.52
N LEU A 303 2.81 -0.94 10.28
CA LEU A 303 2.32 -2.33 10.30
C LEU A 303 3.14 -3.23 9.34
N TRP A 304 3.62 -2.69 8.22
CA TRP A 304 4.49 -3.43 7.29
C TRP A 304 5.83 -3.77 7.92
N ALA A 305 6.48 -2.79 8.55
CA ALA A 305 7.76 -2.98 9.21
C ALA A 305 7.62 -3.96 10.39
N GLN A 306 6.58 -3.82 11.21
CA GLN A 306 6.26 -4.77 12.28
C GLN A 306 6.03 -6.19 11.76
N PHE A 307 5.32 -6.34 10.64
CA PHE A 307 5.12 -7.63 10.00
C PHE A 307 6.43 -8.24 9.50
N MET A 308 7.26 -7.43 8.83
CA MET A 308 8.57 -7.86 8.31
C MET A 308 9.52 -8.24 9.45
N TYR A 309 9.54 -7.46 10.53
CA TYR A 309 10.33 -7.70 11.73
C TYR A 309 9.93 -9.03 12.37
N ARG A 310 8.64 -9.26 12.58
CA ARG A 310 8.15 -10.53 13.15
C ARG A 310 8.37 -11.73 12.23
N LYS A 311 8.41 -11.54 10.91
CA LYS A 311 8.57 -12.63 9.94
C LYS A 311 10.03 -13.00 9.67
N TYR A 312 10.92 -12.02 9.65
CA TYR A 312 12.31 -12.19 9.23
C TYR A 312 13.35 -11.81 10.28
N GLY A 313 12.94 -11.22 11.40
CA GLY A 313 13.82 -10.74 12.45
C GLY A 313 14.22 -9.28 12.28
N ASP A 314 15.06 -8.82 13.20
CA ASP A 314 15.59 -7.47 13.20
C ASP A 314 16.58 -7.29 12.04
N PRO A 315 16.40 -6.28 11.15
CA PRO A 315 17.40 -5.96 10.14
C PRO A 315 18.74 -5.50 10.73
N ARG A 316 18.80 -5.15 12.00
CA ARG A 316 20.00 -4.65 12.68
C ARG A 316 20.91 -5.79 13.16
N ASP A 317 20.42 -7.02 13.20
CA ASP A 317 21.23 -8.18 13.57
C ASP A 317 22.18 -8.55 12.43
N ALA A 318 23.45 -8.79 12.77
CA ALA A 318 24.54 -9.03 11.80
C ALA A 318 24.35 -10.26 10.90
N HIS A 319 23.40 -11.14 11.23
CA HIS A 319 23.13 -12.39 10.52
C HIS A 319 21.88 -12.30 9.64
N TYR A 320 22.02 -11.63 8.50
CA TYR A 320 21.00 -11.64 7.43
C TYR A 320 20.90 -13.03 6.79
N SER A 321 20.20 -13.97 7.44
CA SER A 321 19.89 -15.22 6.77
C SER A 321 18.84 -14.96 5.68
N THR A 322 19.04 -15.55 4.50
CA THR A 322 17.96 -15.71 3.52
C THR A 322 17.42 -17.13 3.66
N PRO A 323 16.36 -17.34 4.47
CA PRO A 323 15.70 -18.63 4.50
C PRO A 323 15.36 -19.10 3.08
N THR A 324 15.43 -20.41 2.84
CA THR A 324 15.07 -21.05 1.56
C THR A 324 13.70 -20.57 1.03
N PHE A 325 12.76 -20.29 1.93
CA PHE A 325 11.40 -19.81 1.63
C PHE A 325 11.18 -18.30 1.76
N SER A 326 12.25 -17.50 1.67
CA SER A 326 12.17 -16.04 1.70
C SER A 326 11.38 -15.45 0.53
N SER A 327 10.66 -14.35 0.79
CA SER A 327 9.93 -13.63 -0.26
C SER A 327 10.92 -12.97 -1.25
N PRO A 328 10.51 -12.75 -2.51
CA PRO A 328 11.33 -12.02 -3.47
C PRO A 328 11.75 -10.64 -2.98
N LEU A 329 10.88 -9.99 -2.21
CA LEU A 329 11.12 -8.70 -1.59
C LEU A 329 12.21 -8.79 -0.52
N TRP A 330 12.13 -9.75 0.41
CA TRP A 330 13.16 -9.96 1.43
C TRP A 330 14.53 -10.25 0.81
N ARG A 331 14.58 -11.15 -0.18
CA ARG A 331 15.83 -11.47 -0.90
C ARG A 331 16.44 -10.26 -1.62
N ASN A 332 15.62 -9.29 -2.01
CA ASN A 332 16.14 -8.05 -2.57
C ASN A 332 16.66 -7.12 -1.46
N MET A 333 15.93 -7.01 -0.35
CA MET A 333 16.35 -6.22 0.80
C MET A 333 17.68 -6.71 1.38
N THR A 334 17.90 -8.03 1.52
CA THR A 334 19.18 -8.56 2.01
C THR A 334 20.37 -8.24 1.11
N LYS A 335 20.15 -7.89 -0.16
CA LYS A 335 21.20 -7.40 -1.08
C LYS A 335 21.41 -5.89 -1.02
N VAL A 336 20.42 -5.15 -0.54
CA VAL A 336 20.43 -3.68 -0.46
C VAL A 336 20.87 -3.22 0.93
N LEU A 337 20.45 -3.90 1.99
CA LEU A 337 20.79 -3.60 3.39
C LEU A 337 22.30 -3.44 3.61
N PRO A 338 23.19 -4.34 3.14
CA PRO A 338 24.64 -4.17 3.31
C PRO A 338 25.22 -2.92 2.65
N LYS A 339 24.53 -2.38 1.64
CA LYS A 339 24.93 -1.14 0.96
C LYS A 339 24.41 0.10 1.65
N VAL A 340 23.32 -0.02 2.40
CA VAL A 340 22.68 1.10 3.10
C VAL A 340 23.30 1.26 4.49
N MET A 341 23.50 0.16 5.22
CA MET A 341 23.96 0.15 6.61
C MET A 341 25.23 0.98 6.87
N PRO A 342 26.29 0.94 6.04
CA PRO A 342 27.50 1.75 6.27
C PRO A 342 27.25 3.25 6.24
N HIS A 343 26.23 3.69 5.49
CA HIS A 343 25.85 5.09 5.36
C HIS A 343 24.80 5.53 6.40
N LEU A 344 24.36 4.61 7.27
CA LEU A 344 23.50 4.94 8.38
C LEU A 344 24.35 5.24 9.60
N HIS A 345 24.04 6.33 10.28
CA HIS A 345 24.56 6.62 11.60
C HIS A 345 23.41 6.80 12.56
N TRP A 346 23.66 6.37 13.79
CA TRP A 346 22.76 6.57 14.90
C TRP A 346 22.97 7.96 15.45
N VAL A 347 21.93 8.78 15.32
CA VAL A 347 21.84 10.01 16.11
C VAL A 347 21.44 9.60 17.51
N ILE A 348 22.30 9.87 18.49
CA ILE A 348 22.07 9.50 19.88
C ILE A 348 20.79 10.20 20.38
N GLY A 349 19.83 9.40 20.85
CA GLY A 349 18.55 9.82 21.41
C GLY A 349 18.02 8.81 22.44
N ARG A 350 16.71 8.80 22.74
CA ARG A 350 16.00 7.89 23.65
C ARG A 350 15.98 6.49 23.01
N GLY A 351 16.62 5.53 23.67
CA GLY A 351 16.50 4.11 23.30
C GLY A 351 17.62 3.27 23.89
N HIS A 352 17.51 1.95 23.72
CA HIS A 352 18.61 1.03 24.00
C HIS A 352 19.48 0.93 22.75
N ILE A 353 20.73 1.38 22.85
CA ILE A 353 21.73 1.26 21.80
C ILE A 353 22.86 0.35 22.30
N LEU A 354 23.25 -0.62 21.46
CA LEU A 354 24.49 -1.35 21.61
C LEU A 354 25.66 -0.43 21.21
N ILE A 355 26.25 0.25 22.20
CA ILE A 355 27.33 1.24 22.02
C ILE A 355 28.48 0.68 21.17
N TRP A 356 28.81 -0.60 21.37
CA TRP A 356 29.94 -1.26 20.71
C TRP A 356 29.61 -1.86 19.33
N GLY A 357 28.33 -2.04 19.01
CA GLY A 357 27.87 -2.70 17.78
C GLY A 357 27.22 -1.76 16.77
N THR A 358 27.16 -0.45 17.06
CA THR A 358 26.40 0.53 16.25
C THR A 358 27.24 1.73 15.83
N ASN A 359 27.03 2.23 14.62
CA ASN A 359 27.70 3.44 14.12
C ASN A 359 27.04 4.70 14.67
N TRP A 360 27.41 5.15 15.87
CA TRP A 360 26.92 6.43 16.40
C TRP A 360 27.89 7.59 16.13
N CYS A 361 29.12 7.31 15.67
CA CYS A 361 30.14 8.33 15.40
C CYS A 361 30.10 8.89 13.97
N GLY A 362 29.30 8.32 13.07
CA GLY A 362 29.21 8.76 11.68
C GLY A 362 30.45 8.47 10.83
N LEU A 363 31.33 7.58 11.28
CA LEU A 363 32.53 7.15 10.57
C LEU A 363 32.21 5.87 9.76
N GLU A 364 32.77 5.71 8.56
CA GLU A 364 32.61 4.47 7.80
C GLU A 364 33.17 3.28 8.60
N ILE A 365 32.32 2.31 8.94
CA ILE A 365 32.70 1.15 9.75
C ILE A 365 33.45 0.14 8.86
N ASP A 366 34.76 0.30 8.72
CA ASP A 366 35.61 -0.77 8.18
C ASP A 366 36.09 -1.75 9.27
N LYS A 367 35.94 -1.41 10.57
CA LYS A 367 36.36 -2.23 11.72
C LYS A 367 35.47 -1.99 12.96
N PRO A 368 35.27 -2.98 13.85
CA PRO A 368 34.56 -2.75 15.12
C PRO A 368 35.30 -1.69 15.95
N HIS A 369 34.54 -0.82 16.63
CA HIS A 369 34.97 0.38 17.36
C HIS A 369 35.99 0.18 18.51
N PHE A 370 36.66 -0.98 18.59
CA PHE A 370 37.64 -1.29 19.63
C PHE A 370 38.89 -0.39 19.58
N SER A 371 39.27 0.17 18.43
CA SER A 371 40.55 0.86 18.29
C SER A 371 40.51 2.39 18.42
N VAL A 372 39.31 3.02 18.42
CA VAL A 372 39.19 4.50 18.37
C VAL A 372 38.72 5.10 19.70
N ILE A 373 38.17 4.30 20.60
CA ILE A 373 37.69 4.78 21.90
C ILE A 373 38.84 4.71 22.92
N THR A 374 39.58 5.81 23.02
CA THR A 374 40.65 6.07 24.00
C THR A 374 40.12 6.16 25.45
N PRO A 375 41.00 6.17 26.49
CA PRO A 375 40.69 5.81 27.89
C PRO A 375 39.67 6.70 28.63
N THR A 376 39.24 7.79 28.02
CA THR A 376 38.33 8.79 28.62
C THR A 376 36.91 8.26 28.80
N LEU A 377 36.42 7.35 27.93
CA LEU A 377 35.10 6.74 28.09
C LEU A 377 35.09 5.64 29.17
N VAL A 378 36.20 4.92 29.35
CA VAL A 378 36.38 3.94 30.44
C VAL A 378 36.29 4.64 31.80
N LYS A 379 36.87 5.83 31.94
CA LYS A 379 36.78 6.64 33.17
C LYS A 379 35.36 7.17 33.49
N LEU A 380 34.51 7.34 32.48
CA LEU A 380 33.11 7.78 32.66
C LEU A 380 32.18 6.62 33.01
N CYS A 381 32.44 5.43 32.49
CA CYS A 381 31.68 4.21 32.81
C CYS A 381 32.01 3.63 34.20
N ASP A 382 33.19 3.90 34.75
CA ASP A 382 33.57 3.43 36.10
C ASP A 382 32.86 4.18 37.24
N ARG A 383 32.31 5.38 37.00
CA ARG A 383 31.67 6.19 38.05
C ARG A 383 30.16 6.04 38.15
N ARG A 384 29.50 5.41 37.18
CA ARG A 384 28.05 5.14 37.21
C ARG A 384 27.83 3.79 36.57
N GLY A 385 27.50 2.80 37.41
CA GLY A 385 27.39 1.39 37.06
C GLY A 385 26.60 1.12 35.78
N LEU A 386 26.92 -0.01 35.16
CA LEU A 386 26.29 -0.60 33.98
C LEU A 386 24.77 -0.71 34.14
N GLY A 387 24.05 0.35 33.82
CA GLY A 387 22.60 0.33 33.86
C GLY A 387 22.02 1.72 33.97
N GLN A 388 21.29 2.11 32.94
CA GLN A 388 20.29 3.17 32.97
C GLN A 388 20.83 4.62 32.99
N VAL A 389 20.81 5.27 31.82
CA VAL A 389 20.59 6.73 31.73
C VAL A 389 19.62 7.01 30.57
N TRP A 390 18.61 7.83 30.86
CA TRP A 390 17.36 8.09 30.13
C TRP A 390 17.44 9.29 29.16
N GLY A 391 16.61 9.36 28.09
CA GLY A 391 16.13 10.66 27.53
C GLY A 391 16.32 11.06 26.02
N GLY A 392 15.25 11.43 25.25
CA GLY A 392 15.25 12.23 23.98
C GLY A 392 14.62 11.70 22.65
N THR A 393 13.49 12.22 22.17
CA THR A 393 12.74 11.87 20.91
C THR A 393 13.45 12.05 19.54
N TRP A 394 12.91 11.39 18.50
CA TRP A 394 13.34 11.41 17.08
C TRP A 394 12.92 12.67 16.30
N THR A 395 13.85 13.36 15.63
CA THR A 395 13.61 14.33 14.54
C THR A 395 14.88 14.37 13.65
N SER A 396 14.91 14.61 12.33
CA SER A 396 13.96 14.65 11.21
C SER A 396 14.80 14.84 9.93
N VAL A 397 14.45 14.24 8.78
CA VAL A 397 14.61 14.88 7.45
C VAL A 397 13.46 14.41 6.55
N THR A 398 12.48 15.30 6.34
CA THR A 398 11.36 15.25 5.39
C THR A 398 10.65 13.91 5.21
N THR A 399 9.65 13.71 6.07
CA THR A 399 8.57 12.74 5.94
C THR A 399 7.80 12.92 4.62
N CYS A 400 7.82 11.89 3.79
CA CYS A 400 6.72 11.64 2.86
C CYS A 400 6.23 10.23 3.17
N HIS A 401 5.32 10.14 4.13
CA HIS A 401 4.63 8.91 4.51
C HIS A 401 3.65 8.56 3.39
N ARG A 402 4.04 7.61 2.54
CA ARG A 402 3.07 6.77 1.82
C ARG A 402 3.18 5.39 2.42
N GLN A 403 2.11 4.93 3.05
CA GLN A 403 1.99 3.54 3.44
C GLN A 403 1.89 2.69 2.17
N LEU A 404 2.89 1.85 1.97
CA LEU A 404 3.09 1.09 0.75
C LEU A 404 2.36 -0.27 0.90
N LEU A 405 1.09 -0.33 0.46
CA LEU A 405 0.16 -1.47 0.60
C LEU A 405 0.39 -2.70 -0.34
N PRO A 406 0.90 -2.56 -1.58
CA PRO A 406 1.05 -3.70 -2.51
C PRO A 406 2.12 -4.74 -2.18
N CYS A 407 3.14 -4.41 -1.38
CA CYS A 407 4.28 -5.31 -1.13
C CYS A 407 3.96 -6.51 -0.21
N TRP A 408 2.79 -6.53 0.42
CA TRP A 408 2.38 -7.52 1.42
C TRP A 408 1.90 -8.83 0.80
N ILE A 409 1.31 -8.75 -0.39
CA ILE A 409 0.54 -9.86 -0.96
C ILE A 409 1.42 -10.95 -1.59
N PRO A 410 2.54 -10.65 -2.28
CA PRO A 410 3.50 -11.67 -2.67
C PRO A 410 4.14 -12.38 -1.45
N LEU A 411 4.16 -11.72 -0.29
CA LEU A 411 4.63 -12.24 0.99
C LEU A 411 3.63 -13.20 1.66
N PHE A 412 2.33 -12.96 1.52
CA PHE A 412 1.24 -13.86 1.95
C PHE A 412 1.19 -15.13 1.10
N LEU A 413 1.46 -15.02 -0.20
CA LEU A 413 1.40 -16.11 -1.18
C LEU A 413 2.67 -16.99 -1.20
N ALA A 414 3.74 -16.54 -0.52
CA ALA A 414 4.95 -17.32 -0.29
C ALA A 414 4.69 -18.37 0.82
N ARG A 415 4.04 -19.48 0.43
CA ARG A 415 3.92 -20.77 1.14
C ARG A 415 3.86 -20.64 2.68
N SER A 416 2.78 -20.05 3.20
CA SER A 416 2.40 -20.22 4.61
C SER A 416 2.12 -21.71 4.90
N PRO A 417 2.59 -22.27 6.04
CA PRO A 417 2.27 -23.64 6.44
C PRO A 417 0.77 -23.85 6.69
N THR A 418 0.01 -22.80 6.94
CA THR A 418 -1.44 -22.84 7.23
C THR A 418 -2.32 -22.63 6.00
N ARG A 419 -3.58 -23.10 6.09
CA ARG A 419 -4.64 -22.98 5.07
C ARG A 419 -5.12 -21.53 5.10
N TYR A 420 -4.93 -20.75 4.04
CA TYR A 420 -5.41 -19.37 3.99
C TYR A 420 -6.02 -19.05 2.63
N VAL A 421 -7.04 -18.23 2.68
CA VAL A 421 -7.84 -17.71 1.58
C VAL A 421 -7.72 -16.19 1.62
N GLY A 422 -7.33 -15.60 0.49
CA GLY A 422 -7.37 -14.17 0.27
C GLY A 422 -8.63 -13.84 -0.53
N LEU A 423 -9.53 -13.06 0.04
CA LEU A 423 -10.67 -12.50 -0.68
C LEU A 423 -10.26 -11.12 -1.19
N LEU A 424 -10.19 -10.95 -2.51
CA LEU A 424 -10.09 -9.65 -3.14
C LEU A 424 -11.50 -9.18 -3.44
N ILE A 425 -12.00 -8.20 -2.70
CA ILE A 425 -13.37 -7.76 -2.81
C ILE A 425 -13.37 -6.35 -3.41
N THR A 426 -14.11 -6.16 -4.49
CA THR A 426 -14.35 -4.86 -5.16
C THR A 426 -15.85 -4.75 -5.46
N MET A 427 -16.49 -3.57 -5.68
CA MET A 427 -18.00 -3.44 -5.66
C MET A 427 -18.88 -3.03 -6.95
N GLU A 428 -20.13 -3.57 -7.26
CA GLU A 428 -21.14 -3.19 -8.36
C GLU A 428 -22.69 -3.25 -8.02
N ASN A 429 -23.59 -3.21 -9.03
CA ASN A 429 -25.01 -2.77 -9.09
C ASN A 429 -26.12 -3.86 -9.06
N SER A 430 -27.23 -3.58 -8.34
CA SER A 430 -28.63 -3.96 -8.63
C SER A 430 -29.61 -3.09 -7.77
N PRO A 431 -30.96 -3.15 -7.92
CA PRO A 431 -31.91 -2.15 -7.38
C PRO A 431 -32.23 -2.34 -5.87
N PRO A 432 -32.77 -1.32 -5.19
CA PRO A 432 -32.86 -1.29 -3.72
C PRO A 432 -33.91 -2.24 -3.14
N GLY A 433 -33.53 -3.01 -2.11
CA GLY A 433 -34.45 -3.72 -1.22
C GLY A 433 -34.86 -2.88 0.00
N PRO A 434 -35.95 -3.25 0.72
CA PRO A 434 -36.52 -2.46 1.80
C PRO A 434 -35.66 -2.53 3.08
N ILE A 435 -35.60 -1.40 3.79
CA ILE A 435 -34.74 -1.16 4.95
C ILE A 435 -35.46 -1.61 6.23
N GLY A 436 -34.91 -2.59 6.93
CA GLY A 436 -35.34 -3.04 8.27
C GLY A 436 -34.32 -2.69 9.35
N SER A 437 -34.83 -2.41 10.55
CA SER A 437 -34.12 -1.83 11.69
C SER A 437 -33.23 -2.81 12.46
N ILE A 438 -31.90 -2.73 12.30
CA ILE A 438 -30.95 -3.24 13.29
C ILE A 438 -29.73 -2.32 13.30
N ILE A 439 -29.68 -1.35 14.21
CA ILE A 439 -28.60 -0.32 14.26
C ILE A 439 -27.74 -0.43 15.53
N ASP A 440 -28.19 -1.17 16.54
CA ASP A 440 -27.51 -1.23 17.83
C ASP A 440 -26.46 -2.36 17.94
N THR A 441 -26.31 -3.21 16.92
CA THR A 441 -25.28 -4.27 16.86
C THR A 441 -23.98 -3.87 16.14
N ILE A 442 -23.88 -2.65 15.60
CA ILE A 442 -22.87 -2.31 14.58
C ILE A 442 -21.55 -1.77 15.17
N ILE A 443 -21.61 -1.11 16.33
CA ILE A 443 -20.43 -0.46 16.92
C ILE A 443 -20.18 -1.11 18.28
N PRO A 444 -19.38 -2.20 18.32
CA PRO A 444 -18.92 -2.74 19.60
C PRO A 444 -18.16 -1.64 20.37
N PRO A 445 -18.18 -1.67 21.73
CA PRO A 445 -17.50 -0.68 22.56
C PRO A 445 -15.99 -0.61 22.21
N PRO A 446 -15.31 0.52 22.51
CA PRO A 446 -13.90 0.71 22.18
C PRO A 446 -13.07 -0.44 22.76
N LEU A 447 -12.53 -1.27 21.87
CA LEU A 447 -11.59 -2.31 22.23
C LEU A 447 -10.23 -1.63 22.46
N GLY A 448 -9.72 -1.73 23.70
CA GLY A 448 -8.37 -1.30 24.04
C GLY A 448 -7.32 -1.90 23.10
N ASP A 449 -6.20 -1.21 22.95
CA ASP A 449 -5.16 -1.38 21.93
C ASP A 449 -4.86 -2.84 21.52
N ILE A 450 -5.63 -3.35 20.56
CA ILE A 450 -5.35 -4.60 19.84
C ILE A 450 -5.29 -4.25 18.35
N ILE A 451 -4.06 -4.14 17.83
CA ILE A 451 -3.77 -3.85 16.42
C ILE A 451 -4.20 -5.07 15.58
N SER A 452 -5.48 -5.13 15.18
CA SER A 452 -6.09 -6.25 14.42
C SER A 452 -6.29 -5.95 12.91
N GLY A 453 -5.76 -4.81 12.45
CA GLY A 453 -5.91 -4.27 11.11
C GLY A 453 -5.76 -2.75 11.17
N THR A 454 -5.35 -2.11 10.08
CA THR A 454 -5.21 -0.64 10.02
C THR A 454 -6.04 -0.06 8.89
N ASN A 455 -6.87 0.94 9.21
CA ASN A 455 -7.35 1.91 8.24
C ASN A 455 -6.19 2.85 7.89
N MET A 456 -5.46 2.52 6.84
CA MET A 456 -4.23 3.19 6.42
C MET A 456 -4.51 4.49 5.64
N PHE A 457 -5.10 5.50 6.28
CA PHE A 457 -5.29 6.82 5.65
C PHE A 457 -5.18 8.04 6.56
N LEU A 458 -5.01 7.88 7.87
CA LEU A 458 -4.84 9.02 8.79
C LEU A 458 -3.39 9.11 9.30
N ARG A 459 -2.44 9.29 8.40
CA ARG A 459 -1.17 9.99 8.69
C ARG A 459 -0.78 10.73 7.42
N GLY A 460 -1.40 11.91 7.25
CA GLY A 460 -1.01 12.91 6.25
C GLY A 460 0.37 13.49 6.54
#